data_AF-A0A7X0JEN1-F1
#
_entry.id   AF-A0A7X0JEN1-F1
#
_cell.length_a   1.000
_cell.length_b   1.000
_cell.length_c   1.000
_cell.angle_alpha   90.00
_cell.angle_beta   90.00
_cell.angle_gamma   90.00
#
_symmetry.space_group_name_H-M   'P 1'
#
loop_
_entity.id
_entity.type
_entity.pdbx_description
1 polymer ?
#
loop_
_entity_poly.entity_id
_entity_poly.type
_entity_poly.pdbx_seq_one_letter_code
_entity_poly.pdbx_strand_id
1 'polypeptide(L)'
;MSRSVDRSRPLAWPIFLLVVVSVLVTAVISFAVTFSGPPPFEPPRSLTGIARALKGEPPHPWFGGERLMAPPGGLRPHRPPLQRIRVATPPRPRHAERANAEAAARLALVLAVPRGDVVALTQPGRSEGEAFAGDWTFAWRQGDGWWLVRSQQPPWLTRWHVRTLLALLAAILLLSIPGWWLARAITRPLRQLAAAADRAGTGAPLPELPGGSREIRDLARAVSTMHARLASHAEARTAMLAGIAHDLGTPLARLAFRVEALPEAARTRAAADIEEMRAMIGATLVFARDDAAATALVRLDLASLIESLVYDLKDIDAAVESTGGPRAIVRGDSGALRRLFANLVENAMRYGERATIGWIVDDGRVTVTIDDVGPGVDPALVERLFQPFVRGDPSRNRLTGGTGLGLAIVRTIATAHGGAVTLGNGPTGAQARVVLPLSA
;
A
#
# COMPACT_ATOMS: atom_id res chain seq x y z
N MET A 1 3.02 -11.82 -21.04
CA MET A 1 3.24 -11.93 -19.58
C MET A 1 2.55 -10.76 -18.89
N SER A 2 1.41 -11.02 -18.25
CA SER A 2 0.59 -10.05 -17.54
C SER A 2 1.30 -9.57 -16.28
N ARG A 3 1.62 -8.27 -16.19
CA ARG A 3 2.07 -7.65 -14.95
C ARG A 3 0.90 -7.66 -13.96
N SER A 4 0.96 -8.57 -12.99
CA SER A 4 0.19 -8.49 -11.76
C SER A 4 0.48 -7.13 -11.12
N VAL A 5 -0.49 -6.23 -11.16
CA VAL A 5 -0.49 -5.02 -10.34
C VAL A 5 -0.48 -5.51 -8.89
N ASP A 6 0.71 -5.57 -8.30
CA ASP A 6 0.89 -5.84 -6.89
C ASP A 6 0.18 -4.73 -6.13
N ARG A 7 -1.05 -5.02 -5.69
CA ARG A 7 -1.81 -4.21 -4.73
C ARG A 7 -1.12 -4.36 -3.37
N SER A 8 0.11 -3.87 -3.30
CA SER A 8 0.84 -3.69 -2.07
C SER A 8 -0.01 -2.79 -1.18
N ARG A 9 -0.53 -3.39 -0.11
CA ARG A 9 -1.38 -2.70 0.86
C ARG A 9 -0.66 -1.43 1.31
N PRO A 10 -1.38 -0.31 1.56
CA PRO A 10 -0.77 0.92 2.05
C PRO A 10 0.23 0.64 3.17
N LEU A 11 1.44 1.24 3.12
CA LEU A 11 2.43 1.18 4.21
C LEU A 11 1.85 1.64 5.57
N ALA A 12 0.77 2.42 5.55
CA ALA A 12 -0.02 2.76 6.73
C ALA A 12 -0.59 1.54 7.47
N TRP A 13 -0.90 0.46 6.76
CA TRP A 13 -1.54 -0.73 7.32
C TRP A 13 -0.59 -1.55 8.20
N PRO A 14 0.65 -1.89 7.79
CA PRO A 14 1.62 -2.52 8.68
C PRO A 14 1.92 -1.70 9.94
N ILE A 15 2.10 -0.37 9.81
CA ILE A 15 2.39 0.51 10.96
C ILE A 15 1.21 0.54 11.93
N PHE A 16 -0.01 0.72 11.42
CA PHE A 16 -1.23 0.65 12.22
C PHE A 16 -1.37 -0.71 12.91
N LEU A 17 -1.14 -1.80 12.18
CA LEU A 17 -1.24 -3.15 12.69
C LEU A 17 -0.21 -3.41 13.79
N LEU A 18 1.02 -2.91 13.67
CA LEU A 18 2.04 -3.00 14.71
C LEU A 18 1.60 -2.31 16.01
N VAL A 19 1.06 -1.09 15.90
CA VAL A 19 0.53 -0.35 17.06
C VAL A 19 -0.64 -1.10 17.69
N VAL A 20 -1.60 -1.56 16.89
CA VAL A 20 -2.76 -2.32 17.38
C VAL A 20 -2.34 -3.62 18.05
N VAL A 21 -1.41 -4.37 17.46
CA VAL A 21 -0.89 -5.62 18.02
C VAL A 21 -0.17 -5.35 19.35
N SER A 22 0.65 -4.31 19.45
CA SER A 22 1.34 -3.94 20.70
C SER A 22 0.35 -3.62 21.83
N VAL A 23 -0.70 -2.85 21.52
CA VAL A 23 -1.77 -2.52 22.48
C VAL A 23 -2.56 -3.78 22.85
N LEU A 24 -2.81 -4.68 21.90
CA LEU A 24 -3.54 -5.93 22.14
C LEU A 24 -2.74 -6.90 23.01
N VAL A 25 -1.42 -7.04 22.79
CA VAL A 25 -0.53 -7.83 23.65
C VAL A 25 -0.55 -7.28 25.09
N THR A 26 -0.45 -5.96 25.24
CA THR A 26 -0.51 -5.32 26.56
C THR A 26 -1.87 -5.57 27.23
N ALA A 27 -2.97 -5.50 26.47
CA ALA A 27 -4.31 -5.77 26.97
C ALA A 27 -4.48 -7.24 27.38
N VAL A 28 -3.92 -8.20 26.63
CA VAL A 28 -3.94 -9.64 26.96
C VAL A 28 -3.14 -9.92 28.23
N ILE A 29 -1.98 -9.30 28.41
CA ILE A 29 -1.18 -9.43 29.64
C ILE A 29 -1.97 -8.87 30.84
N SER A 30 -2.54 -7.67 30.71
CA SER A 30 -3.40 -7.09 31.76
C SER A 30 -4.62 -7.96 32.05
N PHE A 31 -5.23 -8.56 31.03
CA PHE A 31 -6.33 -9.50 31.18
C PHE A 31 -5.89 -10.75 31.94
N ALA A 32 -4.77 -11.37 31.58
CA ALA A 32 -4.25 -12.56 32.26
C ALA A 32 -3.94 -12.28 33.74
N VAL A 33 -3.31 -11.14 34.05
CA VAL A 33 -3.04 -10.70 35.44
C VAL A 33 -4.34 -10.47 36.21
N THR A 34 -5.34 -9.87 35.56
CA THR A 34 -6.65 -9.57 36.15
C THR A 34 -7.43 -10.83 36.47
N PHE A 35 -7.55 -11.77 35.53
CA PHE A 35 -8.42 -12.94 35.67
C PHE A 35 -7.73 -14.15 36.34
N SER A 36 -6.40 -14.15 36.45
CA SER A 36 -5.66 -15.20 37.18
C SER A 36 -5.38 -14.84 38.64
N GLY A 37 -5.51 -13.57 39.04
CA GLY A 37 -5.34 -13.11 40.41
C GLY A 37 -6.62 -13.21 41.25
N PRO A 38 -6.53 -13.41 42.57
CA PRO A 38 -7.71 -13.30 43.44
C PRO A 38 -8.28 -11.87 43.34
N PRO A 39 -9.61 -11.68 43.37
CA PRO A 39 -10.19 -10.35 43.42
C PRO A 39 -9.58 -9.58 44.61
N PRO A 40 -9.22 -8.30 44.45
CA PRO A 40 -8.41 -7.57 45.43
C PRO A 40 -9.05 -7.38 46.82
N PHE A 41 -10.29 -7.84 47.05
CA PHE A 41 -11.09 -7.47 48.22
C PHE A 41 -11.94 -8.59 48.83
N GLU A 42 -11.58 -9.87 48.74
CA GLU A 42 -12.18 -10.87 49.65
C GLU A 42 -11.35 -10.99 50.93
N PRO A 43 -11.63 -10.20 51.98
CA PRO A 43 -10.92 -10.35 53.24
C PRO A 43 -11.22 -11.73 53.84
N PRO A 44 -10.22 -12.39 54.45
CA PRO A 44 -10.45 -13.66 55.11
C PRO A 44 -11.48 -13.52 56.23
N ARG A 45 -12.27 -14.57 56.44
CA ARG A 45 -13.23 -14.66 57.55
C ARG A 45 -12.55 -15.28 58.76
N SER A 46 -12.76 -14.70 59.94
CA SER A 46 -12.28 -15.28 61.19
C SER A 46 -13.11 -16.48 61.62
N LEU A 47 -12.48 -17.47 62.25
CA LEU A 47 -13.15 -18.64 62.81
C LEU A 47 -14.28 -18.26 63.76
N THR A 48 -14.05 -17.27 64.62
CA THR A 48 -15.03 -16.75 65.58
C THR A 48 -16.24 -16.15 64.88
N GLY A 49 -16.05 -15.45 63.75
CA GLY A 49 -17.15 -14.94 62.93
C GLY A 49 -17.99 -16.06 62.31
N ILE A 50 -17.35 -17.15 61.90
CA ILE A 50 -18.02 -18.34 61.34
C ILE A 50 -18.80 -19.09 62.44
N ALA A 51 -18.19 -19.30 63.60
CA ALA A 51 -18.82 -19.95 64.75
C ALA A 51 -20.07 -19.18 65.23
N ARG A 52 -19.99 -17.84 65.26
CA ARG A 52 -21.12 -16.96 65.57
C ARG A 52 -22.26 -17.10 64.57
N ALA A 53 -21.95 -17.13 63.27
CA ALA A 53 -22.93 -17.34 62.22
C ALA A 53 -23.61 -18.72 62.32
N LEU A 54 -22.87 -19.76 62.72
CA LEU A 54 -23.43 -21.09 63.00
C LEU A 54 -24.39 -21.10 64.19
N LYS A 55 -24.10 -20.31 65.24
CA LYS A 55 -25.02 -20.10 66.39
C LYS A 55 -26.27 -19.30 66.02
N GLY A 56 -26.25 -18.59 64.88
CA GLY A 56 -27.34 -17.70 64.45
C GLY A 56 -27.35 -16.35 65.16
N GLU A 57 -26.24 -15.99 65.81
CA GLU A 57 -26.05 -14.69 66.43
C GLU A 57 -25.86 -13.60 65.34
N PRO A 58 -26.37 -12.37 65.56
CA PRO A 58 -26.21 -11.28 64.62
C PRO A 58 -24.72 -10.90 64.44
N PRO A 59 -24.33 -10.34 63.28
CA PRO A 59 -22.97 -9.89 63.06
C PRO A 59 -22.62 -8.76 64.04
N HIS A 60 -21.60 -8.97 64.89
CA HIS A 60 -21.18 -7.96 65.87
C HIS A 60 -20.22 -6.94 65.24
N PRO A 61 -20.47 -5.62 65.35
CA PRO A 61 -19.66 -4.59 64.69
C PRO A 61 -18.26 -4.29 65.29
N TRP A 62 -17.82 -4.99 66.34
CA TRP A 62 -16.66 -4.55 67.17
C TRP A 62 -15.72 -5.67 67.66
N PHE A 63 -16.18 -6.92 67.77
CA PHE A 63 -15.37 -8.03 68.29
C PHE A 63 -15.11 -9.11 67.25
N GLY A 64 -14.02 -8.88 66.53
CA GLY A 64 -13.25 -9.78 65.68
C GLY A 64 -12.00 -8.99 65.29
N GLY A 65 -10.86 -9.62 65.03
CA GLY A 65 -9.62 -8.95 64.59
C GLY A 65 -9.71 -8.21 63.24
N GLU A 66 -10.90 -7.76 62.86
CA GLU A 66 -11.32 -7.21 61.57
C GLU A 66 -11.02 -5.70 61.43
N ARG A 67 -10.33 -5.08 62.41
CA ARG A 67 -9.87 -3.68 62.34
C ARG A 67 -8.47 -3.50 61.77
N LEU A 68 -7.67 -4.55 61.64
CA LEU A 68 -6.36 -4.42 61.02
C LEU A 68 -6.55 -4.43 59.49
N MET A 69 -6.27 -3.27 58.86
CA MET A 69 -6.22 -3.01 57.41
C MET A 69 -7.49 -2.55 56.69
N ALA A 70 -8.22 -1.57 57.24
CA ALA A 70 -8.97 -0.65 56.37
C ALA A 70 -8.39 0.77 56.56
N PRO A 71 -7.70 1.36 55.56
CA PRO A 71 -7.22 2.73 55.67
C PRO A 71 -8.43 3.68 55.85
N PRO A 72 -8.31 4.72 56.70
CA PRO A 72 -9.39 5.68 56.92
C PRO A 72 -9.72 6.36 55.58
N GLY A 73 -10.92 6.11 55.06
CA GLY A 73 -11.39 6.62 53.75
C GLY A 73 -11.66 5.55 52.68
N GLY A 74 -11.33 4.27 52.92
CA GLY A 74 -11.64 3.18 51.99
C GLY A 74 -13.12 2.75 52.01
N LEU A 75 -13.69 2.47 50.83
CA LEU A 75 -14.97 1.78 50.68
C LEU A 75 -14.98 0.49 51.51
N ARG A 76 -15.93 0.35 52.44
CA ARG A 76 -16.09 -0.89 53.21
C ARG A 76 -16.35 -2.04 52.22
N PRO A 77 -15.54 -3.13 52.22
CA PRO A 77 -15.80 -4.25 51.34
C PRO A 77 -17.18 -4.83 51.66
N HIS A 78 -18.06 -4.86 50.65
CA HIS A 78 -19.39 -5.43 50.79
C HIS A 78 -19.25 -6.94 50.99
N ARG A 79 -19.32 -7.38 52.25
CA ARG A 79 -19.26 -8.80 52.60
C ARG A 79 -20.68 -9.36 52.51
N PRO A 80 -20.96 -10.33 51.63
CA PRO A 80 -22.28 -10.95 51.60
C PRO A 80 -22.57 -11.60 52.97
N PRO A 81 -23.83 -11.54 53.45
CA PRO A 81 -24.20 -12.17 54.70
C PRO A 81 -23.97 -13.69 54.61
N LEU A 82 -23.47 -14.25 55.70
CA LEU A 82 -23.32 -15.69 55.82
C LEU A 82 -24.71 -16.31 55.95
N GLN A 83 -25.05 -17.21 55.03
CA GLN A 83 -26.32 -17.93 55.07
C GLN A 83 -26.17 -19.17 55.94
N ARG A 84 -26.97 -19.25 57.00
CA ARG A 84 -27.10 -20.44 57.85
C ARG A 84 -28.13 -21.37 57.23
N ILE A 85 -27.72 -22.58 56.87
CA ILE A 85 -28.54 -23.55 56.14
C ILE A 85 -28.63 -24.84 56.98
N ARG A 86 -29.84 -25.41 57.10
CA ARG A 86 -30.05 -26.72 57.76
C ARG A 86 -30.01 -27.83 56.72
N VAL A 87 -29.27 -28.90 56.99
CA VAL A 87 -29.19 -30.10 56.15
C VAL A 87 -29.32 -31.36 57.01
N ALA A 88 -29.81 -32.47 56.45
CA ALA A 88 -30.02 -33.71 57.19
C ALA A 88 -28.73 -34.55 57.36
N THR A 89 -27.82 -34.48 56.40
CA THR A 89 -26.58 -35.27 56.38
C THR A 89 -25.34 -34.39 56.55
N PRO A 90 -24.20 -34.93 57.02
CA PRO A 90 -22.95 -34.17 57.08
C PRO A 90 -22.59 -33.61 55.69
N PRO A 91 -22.09 -32.37 55.61
CA PRO A 91 -21.78 -31.75 54.33
C PRO A 91 -20.63 -32.50 53.62
N ARG A 92 -20.75 -32.64 52.30
CA ARG A 92 -19.68 -33.17 51.45
C ARG A 92 -18.80 -32.03 50.92
N PRO A 93 -17.50 -32.27 50.67
CA PRO A 93 -16.61 -31.28 50.08
C PRO A 93 -17.12 -30.78 48.73
N ARG A 94 -17.04 -29.47 48.50
CA ARG A 94 -17.32 -28.85 47.20
C ARG A 94 -16.02 -28.43 46.53
N HIS A 95 -15.93 -28.63 45.22
CA HIS A 95 -14.80 -28.16 44.40
C HIS A 95 -13.43 -28.58 44.97
N ALA A 96 -12.62 -27.60 45.38
CA ALA A 96 -11.28 -27.79 45.93
C ALA A 96 -11.25 -27.92 47.46
N GLU A 97 -12.40 -27.89 48.14
CA GLU A 97 -12.49 -28.11 49.58
C GLU A 97 -11.97 -29.52 49.92
N ARG A 98 -11.18 -29.61 50.99
CA ARG A 98 -10.77 -30.87 51.60
C ARG A 98 -11.08 -30.84 53.09
N ALA A 99 -11.23 -32.01 53.70
CA ALA A 99 -11.43 -32.11 55.13
C ALA A 99 -10.24 -31.50 55.88
N ASN A 100 -10.52 -30.54 56.77
CA ASN A 100 -9.52 -29.86 57.57
C ASN A 100 -9.75 -30.17 59.05
N ALA A 101 -9.06 -31.20 59.55
CA ALA A 101 -9.20 -31.66 60.93
C ALA A 101 -8.77 -30.61 61.96
N GLU A 102 -7.78 -29.77 61.64
CA GLU A 102 -7.29 -28.71 62.51
C GLU A 102 -8.34 -27.60 62.66
N ALA A 103 -8.91 -27.13 61.54
CA ALA A 103 -9.98 -26.15 61.54
C ALA A 103 -11.25 -26.67 62.24
N ALA A 104 -11.58 -27.96 62.06
CA ALA A 104 -12.70 -28.60 62.76
C ALA A 104 -12.47 -28.65 64.28
N ALA A 105 -11.25 -29.01 64.71
CA ALA A 105 -10.89 -29.03 66.12
C ALA A 105 -10.94 -27.63 66.77
N ARG A 106 -10.47 -26.60 66.07
CA ARG A 106 -10.59 -25.20 66.54
C ARG A 106 -12.05 -24.76 66.62
N LEU A 107 -12.87 -25.08 65.61
CA LEU A 107 -14.29 -24.74 65.64
C LEU A 107 -15.01 -25.43 66.81
N ALA A 108 -14.72 -26.71 67.07
CA ALA A 108 -15.27 -27.45 68.20
C ALA A 108 -14.94 -26.80 69.55
N LEU A 109 -13.71 -26.27 69.71
CA LEU A 109 -13.31 -25.50 70.89
C LEU A 109 -14.13 -24.19 71.02
N VAL A 110 -14.28 -23.43 69.94
CA VAL A 110 -15.03 -22.14 69.96
C VAL A 110 -16.53 -22.36 70.21
N LEU A 111 -17.09 -23.47 69.72
CA LEU A 111 -18.50 -23.83 69.92
C LEU A 111 -18.73 -24.56 71.26
N ALA A 112 -17.68 -25.01 71.95
CA ALA A 112 -17.73 -25.85 73.15
C ALA A 112 -18.52 -27.16 72.93
N VAL A 113 -18.24 -27.87 71.83
CA VAL A 113 -18.92 -29.12 71.43
C VAL A 113 -17.91 -30.24 71.11
N PRO A 114 -18.32 -31.52 71.12
CA PRO A 114 -17.45 -32.63 70.73
C PRO A 114 -16.92 -32.47 69.30
N ARG A 115 -15.67 -32.87 69.05
CA ARG A 115 -15.04 -32.81 67.71
C ARG A 115 -15.81 -33.60 66.64
N GLY A 116 -16.53 -34.65 67.04
CA GLY A 116 -17.35 -35.46 66.13
C GLY A 116 -18.62 -34.76 65.62
N ASP A 117 -19.04 -33.68 66.28
CA ASP A 117 -20.24 -32.92 65.94
C ASP A 117 -19.95 -31.71 65.06
N VAL A 118 -18.72 -31.59 64.56
CA VAL A 118 -18.27 -30.46 63.75
C VAL A 118 -17.56 -30.95 62.51
N VAL A 119 -17.88 -30.33 61.37
CA VAL A 119 -17.20 -30.58 60.10
C VAL A 119 -16.63 -29.27 59.59
N ALA A 120 -15.34 -29.27 59.25
CA ALA A 120 -14.69 -28.16 58.56
C ALA A 120 -14.08 -28.65 57.25
N LEU A 121 -14.49 -28.02 56.16
CA LEU A 121 -14.02 -28.28 54.81
C LEU A 121 -13.42 -26.97 54.30
N THR A 122 -12.13 -26.97 53.95
CA THR A 122 -11.43 -25.74 53.52
C THR A 122 -10.60 -26.02 52.29
N GLN A 123 -10.38 -24.99 51.48
CA GLN A 123 -9.45 -25.06 50.36
C GLN A 123 -7.99 -25.08 50.86
N PRO A 124 -7.17 -26.08 50.48
CA PRO A 124 -5.77 -26.15 50.89
C PRO A 124 -4.98 -24.90 50.49
N GLY A 125 -4.14 -24.39 51.39
CA GLY A 125 -3.28 -23.22 51.14
C GLY A 125 -3.99 -21.87 51.12
N ARG A 126 -5.30 -21.81 51.40
CA ARG A 126 -6.10 -20.57 51.49
C ARG A 126 -6.62 -20.28 52.90
N SER A 127 -6.21 -21.08 53.88
CA SER A 127 -6.52 -20.92 55.30
C SER A 127 -5.24 -20.80 56.10
N GLU A 128 -5.10 -19.73 56.89
CA GLU A 128 -3.94 -19.49 57.75
C GLU A 128 -4.42 -19.18 59.16
N GLY A 129 -4.04 -20.02 60.14
CA GLY A 129 -4.47 -19.86 61.53
C GLY A 129 -6.00 -19.89 61.68
N GLU A 130 -6.57 -18.77 62.13
CA GLU A 130 -8.02 -18.58 62.31
C GLU A 130 -8.68 -17.84 61.14
N ALA A 131 -7.94 -17.54 60.07
CA ALA A 131 -8.39 -16.77 58.91
C ALA A 131 -8.63 -17.70 57.70
N PHE A 132 -9.84 -17.67 57.15
CA PHE A 132 -10.27 -18.52 56.03
C PHE A 132 -10.63 -17.68 54.81
N ALA A 133 -9.94 -17.92 53.70
CA ALA A 133 -10.23 -17.34 52.38
C ALA A 133 -10.57 -18.44 51.35
N GLY A 134 -11.14 -18.06 50.21
CA GLY A 134 -11.54 -18.99 49.16
C GLY A 134 -12.75 -19.85 49.53
N ASP A 135 -12.77 -21.09 49.04
CA ASP A 135 -13.87 -22.03 49.29
C ASP A 135 -13.76 -22.69 50.67
N TRP A 136 -14.81 -22.56 51.47
CA TRP A 136 -14.91 -23.22 52.77
C TRP A 136 -16.36 -23.50 53.16
N THR A 137 -16.53 -24.57 53.94
CA THR A 137 -17.81 -25.00 54.51
C THR A 137 -17.57 -25.48 55.94
N PHE A 138 -18.25 -24.85 56.90
CA PHE A 138 -18.26 -25.28 58.29
C PHE A 138 -19.66 -25.73 58.67
N ALA A 139 -19.76 -26.84 59.39
CA ALA A 139 -21.02 -27.35 59.89
C ALA A 139 -20.94 -27.82 61.33
N TRP A 140 -22.05 -27.70 62.02
CA TRP A 140 -22.25 -28.12 63.40
C TRP A 140 -23.53 -28.96 63.51
N ARG A 141 -23.44 -30.12 64.13
CA ARG A 141 -24.56 -31.03 64.38
C ARG A 141 -25.40 -30.54 65.55
N GLN A 142 -26.70 -30.38 65.32
CA GLN A 142 -27.67 -30.00 66.35
C GLN A 142 -28.93 -30.89 66.20
N GLY A 143 -29.14 -31.79 67.16
CA GLY A 143 -30.19 -32.82 67.08
C GLY A 143 -29.97 -33.77 65.89
N ASP A 144 -31.04 -34.06 65.15
CA ASP A 144 -31.03 -34.94 63.97
C ASP A 144 -30.56 -34.26 62.67
N GLY A 145 -29.94 -33.08 62.75
CA GLY A 145 -29.51 -32.34 61.58
C GLY A 145 -28.22 -31.56 61.78
N TRP A 146 -27.75 -30.95 60.69
CA TRP A 146 -26.54 -30.15 60.62
C TRP A 146 -26.88 -28.73 60.21
N TRP A 147 -26.36 -27.76 60.94
CA TRP A 147 -26.32 -26.37 60.51
C TRP A 147 -25.00 -26.10 59.84
N LEU A 148 -25.03 -25.59 58.62
CA LEU A 148 -23.82 -25.21 57.91
C LEU A 148 -23.82 -23.74 57.53
N VAL A 149 -22.61 -23.19 57.49
CA VAL A 149 -22.29 -21.88 56.93
C VAL A 149 -21.16 -22.11 55.94
N ARG A 150 -21.30 -21.52 54.76
CA ARG A 150 -20.37 -21.73 53.65
C ARG A 150 -20.03 -20.43 52.97
N SER A 151 -18.85 -20.36 52.35
CA SER A 151 -18.51 -19.26 51.45
C SER A 151 -19.54 -19.18 50.31
N GLN A 152 -19.95 -17.96 49.97
CA GLN A 152 -20.73 -17.71 48.76
C GLN A 152 -19.75 -17.61 47.58
N GLN A 153 -20.05 -18.27 46.47
CA GLN A 153 -19.23 -18.14 45.27
C GLN A 153 -19.45 -16.75 44.68
N PRO A 154 -18.38 -15.97 44.42
CA PRO A 154 -18.52 -14.76 43.63
C PRO A 154 -19.05 -15.17 42.25
N PRO A 155 -19.91 -14.34 41.61
CA PRO A 155 -20.33 -14.60 40.24
C PRO A 155 -19.09 -14.66 39.33
N TRP A 156 -19.14 -15.51 38.31
CA TRP A 156 -18.08 -15.66 37.30
C TRP A 156 -17.68 -14.33 36.64
N LEU A 157 -18.59 -13.34 36.62
CA LEU A 157 -18.33 -11.97 36.22
C LEU A 157 -18.70 -11.00 37.35
N THR A 158 -17.70 -10.52 38.09
CA THR A 158 -17.91 -9.46 39.10
C THR A 158 -17.80 -8.06 38.50
N ARG A 159 -18.30 -7.04 39.20
CA ARG A 159 -18.24 -5.62 38.77
C ARG A 159 -16.82 -5.14 38.47
N TRP A 160 -15.80 -5.69 39.14
CA TRP A 160 -14.42 -5.32 38.89
C TRP A 160 -13.94 -5.83 37.52
N HIS A 161 -14.28 -7.07 37.14
CA HIS A 161 -13.97 -7.62 35.81
C HIS A 161 -14.62 -6.79 34.70
N VAL A 162 -15.90 -6.40 34.87
CA VAL A 162 -16.58 -5.53 33.90
C VAL A 162 -15.88 -4.18 33.76
N ARG A 163 -15.49 -3.55 34.89
CA ARG A 163 -14.75 -2.28 34.88
C ARG A 163 -13.39 -2.42 34.20
N THR A 164 -12.66 -3.51 34.44
CA THR A 164 -11.37 -3.77 33.80
C THR A 164 -11.52 -4.00 32.29
N LEU A 165 -12.52 -4.78 31.86
CA LEU A 165 -12.81 -5.00 30.44
C LEU A 165 -13.18 -3.70 29.72
N LEU A 166 -14.01 -2.86 30.34
CA LEU A 166 -14.34 -1.54 29.80
C LEU A 166 -13.11 -0.63 29.73
N ALA A 167 -12.25 -0.64 30.74
CA ALA A 167 -11.00 0.13 30.74
C ALA A 167 -10.03 -0.33 29.63
N LEU A 168 -9.90 -1.64 29.42
CA LEU A 168 -9.09 -2.21 28.34
C LEU A 168 -9.63 -1.84 26.95
N LEU A 169 -10.95 -1.97 26.76
CA LEU A 169 -11.59 -1.57 25.51
C LEU A 169 -11.41 -0.07 25.25
N ALA A 170 -11.61 0.77 26.27
CA ALA A 170 -11.39 2.21 26.18
C ALA A 170 -9.94 2.54 25.82
N ALA A 171 -8.96 1.86 26.43
CA ALA A 171 -7.55 2.03 26.09
C ALA A 171 -7.27 1.66 24.62
N ILE A 172 -7.77 0.50 24.15
CA ILE A 172 -7.59 0.06 22.75
C ILE A 172 -8.15 1.11 21.79
N LEU A 173 -9.37 1.58 22.02
CA LEU A 173 -10.01 2.60 21.17
C LEU A 173 -9.24 3.92 21.21
N LEU A 174 -8.84 4.37 22.40
CA LEU A 174 -8.12 5.62 22.60
C LEU A 174 -6.74 5.61 21.93
N LEU A 175 -6.03 4.48 21.93
CA LEU A 175 -4.72 4.32 21.29
C LEU A 175 -4.80 4.09 19.77
N SER A 176 -5.89 3.48 19.29
CA SER A 176 -6.07 3.20 17.86
C SER A 176 -6.27 4.46 17.02
N ILE A 177 -6.98 5.47 17.55
CA ILE A 177 -7.25 6.74 16.86
C ILE A 177 -5.96 7.51 16.49
N PRO A 178 -5.06 7.85 17.44
CA PRO A 178 -3.81 8.52 17.12
C PRO A 178 -2.86 7.62 16.31
N GLY A 179 -2.89 6.31 16.50
CA GLY A 179 -2.13 5.36 15.68
C GLY A 179 -2.53 5.42 14.20
N TRP A 180 -3.83 5.44 13.91
CA TRP A 180 -4.35 5.62 12.55
C TRP A 180 -3.96 6.99 11.96
N TRP A 181 -4.07 8.05 12.76
CA TRP A 181 -3.72 9.40 12.33
C TRP A 181 -2.22 9.52 12.00
N LEU A 182 -1.34 9.00 12.85
CA LEU A 182 0.10 8.97 12.64
C LEU A 182 0.49 8.16 11.39
N ALA A 183 -0.10 6.97 11.22
CA ALA A 183 0.14 6.14 10.04
C ALA A 183 -0.26 6.87 8.75
N ARG A 184 -1.38 7.60 8.77
CA ARG A 184 -1.85 8.40 7.63
C ARG A 184 -0.98 9.64 7.40
N ALA A 185 -0.50 10.29 8.46
CA ALA A 185 0.39 11.45 8.40
C ALA A 185 1.76 11.13 7.77
N ILE A 186 2.29 9.91 8.00
CA ILE A 186 3.55 9.46 7.40
C ILE A 186 3.35 8.98 5.95
N THR A 187 2.27 8.23 5.68
CA THR A 187 2.10 7.57 4.37
C THR A 187 1.60 8.52 3.28
N ARG A 188 0.80 9.53 3.64
CA ARG A 188 0.22 10.45 2.65
C ARG A 188 1.28 11.28 1.90
N PRO A 189 2.26 11.92 2.56
CA PRO A 189 3.32 12.66 1.86
C PRO A 189 4.17 11.78 0.95
N LEU A 190 4.50 10.56 1.38
CA LEU A 190 5.29 9.61 0.57
C LEU A 190 4.56 9.23 -0.72
N ARG A 191 3.24 8.99 -0.65
CA ARG A 191 2.42 8.72 -1.84
C ARG A 191 2.33 9.93 -2.77
N GLN A 192 2.25 11.13 -2.22
CA GLN A 192 2.25 12.36 -3.01
C GLN A 192 3.60 12.56 -3.70
N LEU A 193 4.72 12.28 -3.01
CA LEU A 193 6.07 12.33 -3.60
C LEU A 193 6.22 11.31 -4.72
N ALA A 194 5.82 10.05 -4.50
CA ALA A 194 5.88 9.01 -5.52
C ALA A 194 5.02 9.34 -6.74
N ALA A 195 3.77 9.75 -6.52
CA ALA A 195 2.87 10.14 -7.61
C ALA A 195 3.33 11.44 -8.31
N ALA A 196 4.09 12.29 -7.63
CA ALA A 196 4.70 13.47 -8.24
C ALA A 196 5.90 13.08 -9.09
N ALA A 197 6.75 12.15 -8.63
CA ALA A 197 7.88 11.60 -9.39
C ALA A 197 7.41 10.84 -10.64
N ASP A 198 6.36 10.01 -10.53
CA ASP A 198 5.80 9.27 -11.67
C ASP A 198 5.17 10.20 -12.73
N ARG A 199 4.63 11.36 -12.31
CA ARG A 199 4.02 12.35 -13.20
C ARG A 199 4.98 13.41 -13.69
N ALA A 200 6.11 13.59 -13.02
CA ALA A 200 7.13 14.53 -13.43
C ALA A 200 7.83 13.95 -14.66
N GLY A 201 7.41 14.39 -15.85
CA GLY A 201 8.21 14.21 -17.06
C GLY A 201 9.61 14.79 -16.87
N THR A 202 10.54 14.37 -17.73
CA THR A 202 11.89 14.95 -17.83
C THR A 202 11.76 16.47 -17.99
N GLY A 203 12.04 17.24 -16.92
CA GLY A 203 11.99 18.71 -16.93
C GLY A 203 10.96 19.38 -16.02
N ALA A 204 9.88 18.71 -15.60
CA ALA A 204 8.89 19.36 -14.74
C ALA A 204 9.37 19.41 -13.26
N PRO A 205 9.38 20.58 -12.60
CA PRO A 205 9.73 20.65 -11.18
C PRO A 205 8.73 19.85 -10.35
N LEU A 206 9.26 19.03 -9.45
CA LEU A 206 8.44 18.31 -8.48
C LEU A 206 7.70 19.32 -7.60
N PRO A 207 6.37 19.22 -7.44
CA PRO A 207 5.60 20.10 -6.58
C PRO A 207 6.13 20.06 -5.14
N GLU A 208 6.23 21.24 -4.51
CA GLU A 208 6.54 21.33 -3.10
C GLU A 208 5.47 20.61 -2.28
N LEU A 209 5.88 19.63 -1.49
CA LEU A 209 4.96 18.86 -0.65
C LEU A 209 4.66 19.64 0.64
N PRO A 210 3.40 20.05 0.88
CA PRO A 210 3.05 20.75 2.11
C PRO A 210 2.96 19.73 3.26
N GLY A 211 3.98 19.72 4.12
CA GLY A 211 3.97 18.98 5.39
C GLY A 211 4.79 17.68 5.41
N GLY A 212 4.71 16.99 6.55
CA GLY A 212 5.53 15.80 6.85
C GLY A 212 6.62 16.07 7.88
N SER A 213 7.24 15.01 8.40
CA SER A 213 8.36 15.11 9.34
C SER A 213 9.60 15.73 8.68
N ARG A 214 10.63 16.07 9.46
CA ARG A 214 11.88 16.63 8.92
C ARG A 214 12.51 15.70 7.89
N GLU A 215 12.50 14.40 8.17
CA GLU A 215 13.05 13.34 7.32
C GLU A 215 12.33 13.26 5.97
N ILE A 216 10.99 13.39 5.98
CA ILE A 216 10.18 13.41 4.75
C ILE A 216 10.51 14.65 3.92
N ARG A 217 10.68 15.81 4.55
CA ARG A 217 11.05 17.06 3.84
C ARG A 217 12.46 16.99 3.27
N ASP A 218 13.40 16.38 3.99
CA ASP A 218 14.77 16.20 3.51
C ASP A 218 14.83 15.24 2.33
N LEU A 219 14.07 14.13 2.38
CA LEU A 219 13.91 13.22 1.24
C LEU A 219 13.26 13.93 0.03
N ALA A 220 12.17 14.67 0.24
CA ALA A 220 11.53 15.43 -0.82
C ALA A 220 12.50 16.41 -1.48
N ARG A 221 13.29 17.15 -0.70
CA ARG A 221 14.31 18.07 -1.21
C ARG A 221 15.40 17.34 -2.00
N ALA A 222 15.86 16.19 -1.52
CA ALA A 222 16.86 15.38 -2.22
C ALA A 222 16.35 14.87 -3.57
N VAL A 223 15.11 14.36 -3.62
CA VAL A 223 14.47 13.90 -4.87
C VAL A 223 14.25 15.06 -5.84
N SER A 224 13.74 16.21 -5.37
CA SER A 224 13.60 17.42 -6.20
C SER A 224 14.93 17.90 -6.77
N THR A 225 16.00 17.87 -5.96
CA THR A 225 17.35 18.26 -6.40
C THR A 225 17.88 17.30 -7.47
N MET A 226 17.67 15.99 -7.30
CA MET A 226 18.06 14.99 -8.29
C MET A 226 17.31 15.17 -9.61
N HIS A 227 16.00 15.41 -9.56
CA HIS A 227 15.16 15.65 -10.73
C HIS A 227 15.61 16.89 -11.50
N ALA A 228 15.88 18.00 -10.79
CA ALA A 228 16.40 19.22 -11.39
C ALA A 228 17.77 19.02 -12.08
N ARG A 229 18.66 18.19 -11.50
CA ARG A 229 19.94 17.83 -12.13
C ARG A 229 19.78 16.99 -13.39
N LEU A 230 18.84 16.04 -13.38
CA LEU A 230 18.55 15.22 -14.57
C LEU A 230 17.98 16.08 -15.71
N ALA A 231 17.05 16.98 -15.39
CA ALA A 231 16.51 17.95 -16.34
C ALA A 231 17.62 18.83 -16.95
N SER A 232 18.47 19.43 -16.11
CA SER A 232 19.56 20.29 -16.61
C SER A 232 20.60 19.53 -17.43
N HIS A 233 20.88 18.27 -17.11
CA HIS A 233 21.74 17.41 -17.94
C HIS A 233 21.12 17.10 -19.30
N ALA A 234 19.81 16.84 -19.36
CA ALA A 234 19.10 16.63 -20.63
C ALA A 234 19.07 17.91 -21.49
N GLU A 235 18.80 19.07 -20.87
CA GLU A 235 18.83 20.37 -21.55
C GLU A 235 20.23 20.70 -22.07
N ALA A 236 21.28 20.53 -21.25
CA ALA A 236 22.67 20.77 -21.65
C ALA A 236 23.08 19.86 -22.82
N ARG A 237 22.68 18.58 -22.80
CA ARG A 237 22.92 17.64 -23.90
C ARG A 237 22.22 18.10 -25.19
N THR A 238 20.98 18.58 -25.08
CA THR A 238 20.21 19.10 -26.22
C THR A 238 20.84 20.38 -26.79
N ALA A 239 21.28 21.30 -25.93
CA ALA A 239 21.97 22.53 -26.32
C ALA A 239 23.32 22.23 -27.00
N MET A 240 24.09 21.27 -26.46
CA MET A 240 25.34 20.82 -27.08
C MET A 240 25.11 20.24 -28.48
N LEU A 241 24.10 19.37 -28.63
CA LEU A 241 23.74 18.81 -29.94
C LEU A 241 23.29 19.92 -30.92
N ALA A 242 22.53 20.91 -30.46
CA ALA A 242 22.14 22.07 -31.26
C ALA A 242 23.35 22.89 -31.74
N GLY A 243 24.34 23.11 -30.88
CA GLY A 243 25.61 23.75 -31.26
C GLY A 243 26.37 22.95 -32.31
N ILE A 244 26.55 21.65 -32.10
CA ILE A 244 27.22 20.75 -33.06
C ILE A 244 26.52 20.78 -34.42
N ALA A 245 25.19 20.72 -34.44
CA ALA A 245 24.42 20.75 -35.68
C ALA A 245 24.55 22.08 -36.43
N HIS A 246 24.55 23.20 -35.70
CA HIS A 246 24.81 24.52 -36.29
C HIS A 246 26.21 24.59 -36.92
N ASP A 247 27.22 24.12 -36.19
CA ASP A 247 28.61 24.13 -36.64
C ASP A 247 28.85 23.17 -37.82
N LEU A 248 28.09 22.07 -37.94
CA LEU A 248 28.11 21.16 -39.09
C LEU A 248 27.34 21.69 -40.31
N GLY A 249 26.34 22.55 -40.11
CA GLY A 249 25.59 23.17 -41.22
C GLY A 249 26.49 24.01 -42.13
N THR A 250 27.43 24.76 -41.55
CA THR A 250 28.38 25.61 -42.27
C THR A 250 29.32 24.86 -43.22
N PRO A 251 30.06 23.81 -42.80
CA PRO A 251 30.86 22.99 -43.70
C PRO A 251 30.02 22.22 -44.72
N LEU A 252 28.81 21.76 -44.38
CA LEU A 252 27.92 21.10 -45.35
C LEU A 252 27.44 22.06 -46.44
N ALA A 253 27.10 23.31 -46.11
CA ALA A 253 26.76 24.33 -47.10
C ALA A 253 27.94 24.64 -48.03
N ARG A 254 29.16 24.73 -47.49
CA ARG A 254 30.38 24.92 -48.30
C ARG A 254 30.66 23.71 -49.20
N LEU A 255 30.44 22.48 -48.71
CA LEU A 255 30.56 21.27 -49.52
C LEU A 255 29.53 21.25 -50.64
N ALA A 256 28.29 21.64 -50.38
CA ALA A 256 27.22 21.72 -51.39
C ALA A 256 27.64 22.62 -52.55
N PHE A 257 28.20 23.79 -52.25
CA PHE A 257 28.73 24.72 -53.26
C PHE A 257 29.91 24.12 -54.06
N ARG A 258 30.84 23.43 -53.38
CA ARG A 258 31.99 22.79 -54.07
C ARG A 258 31.57 21.66 -55.01
N VAL A 259 30.48 20.96 -54.67
CA VAL A 259 29.94 19.86 -55.47
C VAL A 259 29.30 20.35 -56.77
N GLU A 260 28.90 21.62 -56.87
CA GLU A 260 28.31 22.19 -58.09
C GLU A 260 29.26 22.14 -59.31
N ALA A 261 30.58 22.15 -59.06
CA ALA A 261 31.62 22.06 -60.09
C ALA A 261 31.87 20.62 -60.61
N LEU A 262 31.21 19.61 -60.04
CA LEU A 262 31.37 18.22 -60.47
C LEU A 262 30.54 17.92 -61.73
N PRO A 263 30.93 16.90 -62.53
CA PRO A 263 30.10 16.38 -63.61
C PRO A 263 28.72 15.94 -63.10
N GLU A 264 27.68 16.10 -63.93
CA GLU A 264 26.25 15.93 -63.55
C GLU A 264 25.99 14.71 -62.66
N ALA A 265 26.40 13.51 -63.10
CA ALA A 265 26.15 12.27 -62.38
C ALA A 265 26.83 12.22 -61.00
N ALA A 266 28.00 12.84 -60.85
CA ALA A 266 28.71 12.92 -59.58
C ALA A 266 28.12 14.02 -58.68
N ARG A 267 27.69 15.15 -59.28
CA ARG A 267 27.01 16.24 -58.59
C ARG A 267 25.70 15.77 -57.96
N THR A 268 24.85 15.07 -58.72
CA THR A 268 23.56 14.57 -58.20
C THR A 268 23.75 13.63 -57.01
N ARG A 269 24.72 12.70 -57.09
CA ARG A 269 25.02 11.78 -55.98
C ARG A 269 25.55 12.52 -54.75
N ALA A 270 26.54 13.39 -54.93
CA ALA A 270 27.14 14.12 -53.81
C ALA A 270 26.16 15.12 -53.17
N ALA A 271 25.27 15.73 -53.96
CA ALA A 271 24.18 16.57 -53.44
C ALA A 271 23.18 15.74 -52.61
N ALA A 272 22.82 14.54 -53.07
CA ALA A 272 21.97 13.62 -52.31
C ALA A 272 22.61 13.19 -50.99
N ASP A 273 23.91 12.88 -50.97
CA ASP A 273 24.65 12.52 -49.74
C ASP A 273 24.67 13.69 -48.74
N ILE A 274 24.85 14.93 -49.22
CA ILE A 274 24.84 16.14 -48.37
C ILE A 274 23.45 16.38 -47.78
N GLU A 275 22.39 16.20 -48.56
CA GLU A 275 21.03 16.36 -48.07
C GLU A 275 20.65 15.25 -47.08
N GLU A 276 21.14 14.02 -47.29
CA GLU A 276 21.00 12.93 -46.31
C GLU A 276 21.71 13.29 -45.00
N MET A 277 22.92 13.84 -45.04
CA MET A 277 23.63 14.32 -43.84
C MET A 277 22.85 15.41 -43.11
N ARG A 278 22.29 16.39 -43.84
CA ARG A 278 21.43 17.44 -43.25
C ARG A 278 20.19 16.86 -42.60
N ALA A 279 19.52 15.92 -43.25
CA ALA A 279 18.36 15.23 -42.72
C ALA A 279 18.70 14.42 -41.45
N MET A 280 19.85 13.74 -41.43
CA MET A 280 20.32 13.01 -40.23
C MET A 280 20.60 13.94 -39.05
N ILE A 281 21.27 15.08 -39.28
CA ILE A 281 21.54 16.08 -38.25
C ILE A 281 20.22 16.66 -37.72
N GLY A 282 19.33 17.07 -38.63
CA GLY A 282 18.01 17.58 -38.27
C GLY A 282 17.21 16.58 -37.44
N ALA A 283 17.11 15.33 -37.89
CA ALA A 283 16.40 14.28 -37.16
C ALA A 283 16.99 14.02 -35.77
N THR A 284 18.33 14.07 -35.63
CA THR A 284 19.01 13.89 -34.34
C THR A 284 18.67 15.03 -33.36
N LEU A 285 18.62 16.27 -33.84
CA LEU A 285 18.21 17.41 -33.02
C LEU A 285 16.77 17.29 -32.54
N VAL A 286 15.86 16.95 -33.44
CA VAL A 286 14.45 16.84 -33.06
C VAL A 286 14.24 15.61 -32.17
N PHE A 287 15.02 14.53 -32.31
CA PHE A 287 15.03 13.42 -31.35
C PHE A 287 15.52 13.87 -29.95
N ALA A 288 16.61 14.64 -29.88
CA ALA A 288 17.13 15.14 -28.61
C ALA A 288 16.18 16.13 -27.92
N ARG A 289 15.49 16.99 -28.70
CA ARG A 289 14.48 17.92 -28.17
C ARG A 289 13.27 17.19 -27.59
N ASP A 290 12.77 16.16 -28.27
CA ASP A 290 11.60 15.40 -27.79
C ASP A 290 11.91 14.60 -26.50
N ASP A 291 13.17 14.21 -26.27
CA ASP A 291 13.62 13.60 -25.00
C ASP A 291 13.63 14.61 -23.83
N ALA A 292 13.92 15.87 -24.15
CA ALA A 292 14.02 16.96 -23.18
C ALA A 292 12.70 17.73 -22.95
N ALA A 293 11.76 17.69 -23.90
CA ALA A 293 10.54 18.49 -23.87
C ALA A 293 9.42 17.82 -23.06
N ALA A 294 9.22 18.27 -21.81
CA ALA A 294 8.00 18.02 -21.06
C ALA A 294 6.90 19.02 -21.44
N THR A 295 6.16 18.77 -22.52
CA THR A 295 4.96 19.55 -22.86
C THR A 295 3.78 19.13 -21.97
N ALA A 296 2.91 20.09 -21.63
CA ALA A 296 1.68 19.80 -20.90
C ALA A 296 0.74 18.89 -21.73
N LEU A 297 0.43 17.71 -21.21
CA LEU A 297 -0.50 16.78 -21.85
C LEU A 297 -1.95 17.28 -21.76
N VAL A 298 -2.55 17.58 -22.91
CA VAL A 298 -3.94 18.04 -23.04
C VAL A 298 -4.86 16.92 -23.49
N ARG A 299 -6.17 17.04 -23.23
CA ARG A 299 -7.15 16.13 -23.82
C ARG A 299 -7.29 16.47 -25.30
N LEU A 300 -7.05 15.50 -26.17
CA LEU A 300 -7.15 15.67 -27.62
C LEU A 300 -7.93 14.52 -28.25
N ASP A 301 -8.64 14.83 -29.33
CA ASP A 301 -9.32 13.84 -30.14
C ASP A 301 -8.34 13.22 -31.14
N LEU A 302 -7.97 11.96 -30.90
CA LEU A 302 -6.98 11.26 -31.70
C LEU A 302 -7.46 11.05 -33.14
N ALA A 303 -8.77 10.89 -33.33
CA ALA A 303 -9.38 10.73 -34.65
C ALA A 303 -9.12 11.97 -35.51
N SER A 304 -9.44 13.15 -34.99
CA SER A 304 -9.23 14.42 -35.71
C SER A 304 -7.76 14.69 -36.04
N LEU A 305 -6.84 14.28 -35.15
CA LEU A 305 -5.40 14.42 -35.39
C LEU A 305 -4.93 13.51 -36.54
N ILE A 306 -5.37 12.25 -36.54
CA ILE A 306 -5.02 11.29 -37.60
C ILE A 306 -5.65 11.69 -38.93
N GLU A 307 -6.92 12.09 -38.94
CA GLU A 307 -7.62 12.53 -40.15
C GLU A 307 -6.96 13.77 -40.75
N SER A 308 -6.60 14.76 -39.92
CA SER A 308 -5.85 15.94 -40.38
C SER A 308 -4.48 15.57 -40.94
N LEU A 309 -3.76 14.62 -40.33
CA LEU A 309 -2.48 14.14 -40.86
C LEU A 309 -2.64 13.46 -42.22
N VAL A 310 -3.65 12.59 -42.36
CA VAL A 310 -3.93 11.89 -43.62
C VAL A 310 -4.34 12.87 -44.72
N TYR A 311 -5.12 13.90 -44.37
CA TYR A 311 -5.50 14.97 -45.30
C TYR A 311 -4.26 15.72 -45.82
N ASP A 312 -3.38 16.19 -44.93
CA ASP A 312 -2.16 16.91 -45.32
C ASP A 312 -1.22 16.07 -46.21
N LEU A 313 -1.13 14.76 -45.94
CA LEU A 313 -0.31 13.85 -46.75
C LEU A 313 -0.93 13.61 -48.13
N LYS A 314 -2.26 13.51 -48.24
CA LYS A 314 -2.94 13.39 -49.54
C LYS A 314 -2.77 14.63 -50.41
N ASP A 315 -2.70 15.82 -49.82
CA ASP A 315 -2.46 17.08 -50.55
C ASP A 315 -1.10 17.11 -51.26
N ILE A 316 -0.13 16.28 -50.84
CA ILE A 316 1.16 16.09 -51.50
C ILE A 316 1.23 14.78 -52.31
N ASP A 317 0.08 14.24 -52.71
CA ASP A 317 -0.08 13.03 -53.53
C ASP A 317 0.47 11.74 -52.89
N ALA A 318 0.47 11.68 -51.55
CA ALA A 318 0.85 10.48 -50.81
C ALA A 318 -0.22 9.37 -50.92
N ALA A 319 0.22 8.13 -51.18
CA ALA A 319 -0.63 6.94 -51.19
C ALA A 319 -1.02 6.48 -49.76
N VAL A 320 -1.82 7.28 -49.06
CA VAL A 320 -2.31 6.99 -47.71
C VAL A 320 -3.84 6.96 -47.65
N GLU A 321 -4.41 5.98 -46.95
CA GLU A 321 -5.84 5.90 -46.69
C GLU A 321 -6.14 5.75 -45.19
N SER A 322 -7.25 6.35 -44.74
CA SER A 322 -7.78 6.14 -43.39
C SER A 322 -9.01 5.26 -43.49
N THR A 323 -9.04 4.15 -42.76
CA THR A 323 -10.27 3.35 -42.56
C THR A 323 -11.18 3.95 -41.50
N GLY A 324 -10.70 4.99 -40.80
CA GLY A 324 -11.38 5.59 -39.66
C GLY A 324 -11.42 4.68 -38.44
N GLY A 325 -12.18 5.13 -37.43
CA GLY A 325 -12.40 4.42 -36.18
C GLY A 325 -13.31 5.22 -35.24
N PRO A 326 -13.68 4.65 -34.08
CA PRO A 326 -14.52 5.34 -33.10
C PRO A 326 -13.79 6.55 -32.49
N ARG A 327 -14.56 7.49 -31.93
CA ARG A 327 -14.00 8.65 -31.22
C ARG A 327 -13.08 8.21 -30.08
N ALA A 328 -11.86 8.74 -30.03
CA ALA A 328 -10.85 8.35 -29.05
C ALA A 328 -10.19 9.60 -28.42
N ILE A 329 -10.55 9.91 -27.17
CA ILE A 329 -9.95 11.02 -26.43
C ILE A 329 -8.75 10.51 -25.62
N VAL A 330 -7.56 11.00 -25.94
CA VAL A 330 -6.32 10.67 -25.22
C VAL A 330 -5.77 11.91 -24.51
N ARG A 331 -4.88 11.71 -23.54
CA ARG A 331 -4.08 12.80 -22.96
C ARG A 331 -2.70 12.79 -23.63
N GLY A 332 -2.35 13.85 -24.34
CA GLY A 332 -1.10 13.89 -25.09
C GLY A 332 -0.64 15.27 -25.51
N ASP A 333 0.57 15.31 -26.06
CA ASP A 333 1.09 16.41 -26.85
C ASP A 333 0.68 16.18 -28.32
N SER A 334 -0.06 17.12 -28.90
CA SER A 334 -0.56 17.01 -30.27
C SER A 334 0.56 16.98 -31.32
N GLY A 335 1.63 17.74 -31.13
CA GLY A 335 2.79 17.77 -32.01
C GLY A 335 3.56 16.45 -31.97
N ALA A 336 3.81 15.94 -30.77
CA ALA A 336 4.50 14.66 -30.58
C ALA A 336 3.69 13.50 -31.19
N LEU A 337 2.39 13.39 -30.89
CA LEU A 337 1.55 12.34 -31.45
C LEU A 337 1.43 12.44 -32.98
N ARG A 338 1.26 13.65 -33.54
CA ARG A 338 1.28 13.84 -35.00
C ARG A 338 2.58 13.33 -35.61
N ARG A 339 3.72 13.65 -34.99
CA ARG A 339 5.04 13.20 -35.44
C ARG A 339 5.21 11.68 -35.35
N LEU A 340 4.69 11.04 -34.30
CA LEU A 340 4.67 9.59 -34.17
C LEU A 340 3.94 8.95 -35.35
N PHE A 341 2.73 9.39 -35.66
CA PHE A 341 1.96 8.80 -36.77
C PHE A 341 2.56 9.14 -38.13
N ALA A 342 3.08 10.37 -38.32
CA ALA A 342 3.76 10.76 -39.54
C ALA A 342 4.96 9.83 -39.83
N ASN A 343 5.82 9.57 -38.83
CA ASN A 343 6.95 8.65 -38.98
C ASN A 343 6.52 7.22 -39.35
N LEU A 344 5.39 6.74 -38.84
CA LEU A 344 4.87 5.41 -39.16
C LEU A 344 4.32 5.36 -40.59
N VAL A 345 3.56 6.37 -41.00
CA VAL A 345 3.00 6.46 -42.36
C VAL A 345 4.11 6.65 -43.40
N GLU A 346 5.09 7.52 -43.13
CA GLU A 346 6.27 7.72 -43.99
C GLU A 346 7.08 6.43 -44.13
N ASN A 347 7.24 5.64 -43.06
CA ASN A 347 7.88 4.33 -43.14
C ASN A 347 7.05 3.35 -43.99
N ALA A 348 5.73 3.26 -43.77
CA ALA A 348 4.85 2.40 -44.55
C ALA A 348 4.92 2.73 -46.06
N MET A 349 4.98 4.01 -46.42
CA MET A 349 5.14 4.46 -47.81
C MET A 349 6.55 4.29 -48.37
N ARG A 350 7.59 4.36 -47.53
CA ARG A 350 8.98 4.21 -47.99
C ARG A 350 9.33 2.74 -48.27
N TYR A 351 8.79 1.82 -47.48
CA TYR A 351 9.10 0.39 -47.56
C TYR A 351 7.99 -0.44 -48.22
N GLY A 352 6.77 0.09 -48.33
CA GLY A 352 5.67 -0.46 -49.10
C GLY A 352 5.16 0.50 -50.18
N GLU A 353 4.11 0.13 -50.89
CA GLU A 353 3.52 0.94 -51.97
C GLU A 353 2.46 1.93 -51.45
N ARG A 354 1.73 1.56 -50.39
CA ARG A 354 0.71 2.40 -49.76
C ARG A 354 0.66 2.19 -48.26
N ALA A 355 0.11 3.16 -47.54
CA ALA A 355 -0.18 3.07 -46.12
C ALA A 355 -1.70 3.10 -45.86
N THR A 356 -2.17 2.27 -44.95
CA THR A 356 -3.55 2.29 -44.46
C THR A 356 -3.54 2.45 -42.94
N ILE A 357 -4.20 3.49 -42.43
CA ILE A 357 -4.31 3.76 -40.99
C ILE A 357 -5.74 3.56 -40.49
N GLY A 358 -5.88 2.86 -39.37
CA GLY A 358 -7.16 2.62 -38.72
C GLY A 358 -7.00 2.54 -37.21
N TRP A 359 -8.10 2.61 -36.46
CA TRP A 359 -8.03 2.42 -35.02
C TRP A 359 -9.31 1.82 -34.43
N ILE A 360 -9.13 1.13 -33.31
CA ILE A 360 -10.20 0.56 -32.51
C ILE A 360 -10.05 1.02 -31.06
N VAL A 361 -11.17 1.05 -30.34
CA VAL A 361 -11.22 1.34 -28.91
C VAL A 361 -11.70 0.11 -28.18
N ASP A 362 -10.92 -0.36 -27.21
CA ASP A 362 -11.23 -1.50 -26.36
C ASP A 362 -10.56 -1.37 -24.99
N ASP A 363 -11.19 -1.89 -23.93
CA ASP A 363 -10.69 -1.93 -22.55
C ASP A 363 -10.00 -0.62 -22.06
N GLY A 364 -10.62 0.53 -22.31
CA GLY A 364 -10.09 1.84 -21.91
C GLY A 364 -8.81 2.27 -22.65
N ARG A 365 -8.52 1.67 -23.81
CA ARG A 365 -7.36 1.97 -24.66
C ARG A 365 -7.80 2.18 -26.11
N VAL A 366 -7.01 2.96 -26.84
CA VAL A 366 -7.10 3.04 -28.30
C VAL A 366 -5.92 2.32 -28.90
N THR A 367 -6.19 1.47 -29.89
CA THR A 367 -5.18 0.75 -30.66
C THR A 367 -5.25 1.24 -32.10
N VAL A 368 -4.21 1.96 -32.52
CA VAL A 368 -4.04 2.45 -33.89
C VAL A 368 -3.17 1.45 -34.65
N THR A 369 -3.61 1.04 -35.83
CA THR A 369 -2.89 0.14 -36.75
C THR A 369 -2.53 0.90 -38.03
N ILE A 370 -1.28 0.75 -38.45
CA ILE A 370 -0.77 1.25 -39.73
C ILE A 370 -0.26 0.04 -40.50
N ASP A 371 -0.95 -0.29 -41.58
CA ASP A 371 -0.63 -1.41 -42.48
C ASP A 371 0.04 -0.88 -43.75
N ASP A 372 1.07 -1.57 -44.23
CA ASP A 372 1.66 -1.34 -45.54
C ASP A 372 1.39 -2.48 -46.54
N VAL A 373 1.66 -2.18 -47.81
CA VAL A 373 1.69 -3.17 -48.90
C VAL A 373 3.14 -3.31 -49.33
N GLY A 374 3.86 -4.27 -48.74
CA GLY A 374 5.30 -4.38 -48.88
C GLY A 374 5.83 -5.78 -48.51
N PRO A 375 7.16 -5.97 -48.50
CA PRO A 375 7.77 -7.28 -48.23
C PRO A 375 7.63 -7.74 -46.77
N GLY A 376 7.07 -6.91 -45.89
CA GLY A 376 7.02 -7.16 -44.46
C GLY A 376 8.33 -6.90 -43.73
N VAL A 377 8.38 -7.31 -42.47
CA VAL A 377 9.53 -7.20 -41.57
C VAL A 377 9.99 -8.57 -41.09
N ASP A 378 11.31 -8.79 -41.01
CA ASP A 378 11.88 -9.97 -40.37
C ASP A 378 11.65 -9.89 -38.85
N PRO A 379 10.92 -10.85 -38.24
CA PRO A 379 10.69 -10.89 -36.80
C PRO A 379 11.96 -10.83 -35.95
N ALA A 380 13.09 -11.35 -36.45
CA ALA A 380 14.37 -11.33 -35.73
C ALA A 380 14.99 -9.92 -35.66
N LEU A 381 14.60 -9.02 -36.56
CA LEU A 381 15.13 -7.66 -36.64
C LEU A 381 14.22 -6.63 -35.95
N VAL A 382 12.95 -6.97 -35.70
CA VAL A 382 11.94 -6.04 -35.15
C VAL A 382 12.46 -5.23 -33.96
N GLU A 383 13.00 -5.89 -32.93
CA GLU A 383 13.43 -5.17 -31.73
C GLU A 383 14.64 -4.26 -31.97
N ARG A 384 15.53 -4.65 -32.90
CA ARG A 384 16.68 -3.84 -33.29
C ARG A 384 16.27 -2.62 -34.12
N LEU A 385 15.21 -2.71 -34.92
CA LEU A 385 14.72 -1.61 -35.77
C LEU A 385 14.21 -0.41 -34.95
N PHE A 386 13.86 -0.61 -33.69
CA PHE A 386 13.50 0.48 -32.78
C PHE A 386 14.71 1.14 -32.10
N GLN A 387 15.93 0.63 -32.28
CA GLN A 387 17.13 1.27 -31.77
C GLN A 387 17.52 2.46 -32.67
N PRO A 388 17.99 3.58 -32.09
CA PRO A 388 18.45 4.74 -32.86
C PRO A 388 19.51 4.37 -33.90
N PHE A 389 19.41 4.92 -35.10
CA PHE A 389 20.35 4.77 -36.22
C PHE A 389 20.45 3.35 -36.82
N VAL A 390 19.58 2.41 -36.42
CA VAL A 390 19.54 1.07 -36.99
C VAL A 390 18.69 1.05 -38.26
N ARG A 391 19.23 0.46 -39.33
CA ARG A 391 18.53 0.18 -40.60
C ARG A 391 18.45 -1.34 -40.79
N GLY A 392 17.35 -1.83 -41.37
CA GLY A 392 17.11 -3.26 -41.57
C GLY A 392 18.09 -3.93 -42.55
N ASP A 393 18.37 -3.29 -43.68
CA ASP A 393 19.34 -3.80 -44.68
C ASP A 393 20.14 -2.64 -45.31
N PRO A 394 21.45 -2.50 -45.03
CA PRO A 394 22.28 -1.43 -45.58
C PRO A 394 22.60 -1.60 -47.08
N SER A 395 22.35 -2.79 -47.65
CA SER A 395 22.71 -3.12 -49.04
C SER A 395 21.60 -2.80 -50.04
N ARG A 396 20.33 -3.03 -49.65
CA ARG A 396 19.16 -2.89 -50.52
C ARG A 396 18.62 -1.46 -50.65
N ASN A 397 19.02 -0.54 -49.77
CA ASN A 397 18.34 0.75 -49.62
C ASN A 397 19.25 1.99 -49.61
N ARG A 398 20.40 1.94 -50.31
CA ARG A 398 21.26 3.12 -50.49
C ARG A 398 20.59 4.29 -51.24
N LEU A 399 19.46 4.06 -51.91
CA LEU A 399 18.73 5.06 -52.69
C LEU A 399 17.51 5.68 -51.96
N THR A 400 17.03 5.10 -50.86
CA THR A 400 15.73 5.50 -50.25
C THR A 400 15.86 6.29 -48.95
N GLY A 401 17.09 6.71 -48.59
CA GLY A 401 17.41 7.77 -47.62
C GLY A 401 16.51 7.87 -46.38
N GLY A 402 16.90 7.26 -45.27
CA GLY A 402 16.16 7.37 -44.00
C GLY A 402 17.06 7.33 -42.77
N THR A 403 16.96 8.29 -41.86
CA THR A 403 17.92 8.51 -40.76
C THR A 403 18.03 7.38 -39.72
N GLY A 404 17.17 6.36 -39.76
CA GLY A 404 17.12 5.28 -38.77
C GLY A 404 16.59 5.73 -37.40
N LEU A 405 16.05 6.95 -37.30
CA LEU A 405 15.51 7.50 -36.06
C LEU A 405 13.97 7.36 -35.96
N GLY A 406 13.27 7.16 -37.08
CA GLY A 406 11.80 7.19 -37.12
C GLY A 406 11.15 6.25 -36.10
N LEU A 407 11.51 4.97 -36.10
CA LEU A 407 10.94 4.00 -35.15
C LEU A 407 11.38 4.24 -33.70
N ALA A 408 12.60 4.73 -33.48
CA ALA A 408 13.05 5.13 -32.15
C ALA A 408 12.20 6.31 -31.61
N ILE A 409 11.93 7.33 -32.43
CA ILE A 409 11.04 8.45 -32.10
C ILE A 409 9.64 7.93 -31.75
N VAL A 410 9.08 7.03 -32.58
CA VAL A 410 7.77 6.43 -32.33
C VAL A 410 7.72 5.74 -30.96
N ARG A 411 8.75 4.96 -30.60
CA ARG A 411 8.82 4.26 -29.32
C ARG A 411 8.94 5.24 -28.14
N THR A 412 9.78 6.26 -28.25
CA THR A 412 9.92 7.30 -27.23
C THR A 412 8.59 8.02 -27.00
N ILE A 413 7.93 8.47 -28.06
CA ILE A 413 6.66 9.20 -27.96
C ILE A 413 5.55 8.29 -27.41
N ALA A 414 5.42 7.06 -27.90
CA ALA A 414 4.41 6.12 -27.39
C ALA A 414 4.59 5.87 -25.88
N THR A 415 5.83 5.68 -25.44
CA THR A 415 6.17 5.43 -24.02
C THR A 415 5.89 6.66 -23.16
N ALA A 416 6.26 7.85 -23.63
CA ALA A 416 5.98 9.13 -22.95
C ALA A 416 4.48 9.38 -22.74
N HIS A 417 3.64 8.80 -23.59
CA HIS A 417 2.18 8.86 -23.51
C HIS A 417 1.54 7.69 -22.73
N GLY A 418 2.35 6.89 -22.00
CA GLY A 418 1.87 5.74 -21.23
C GLY A 418 1.39 4.57 -22.10
N GLY A 419 1.78 4.57 -23.37
CA GLY A 419 1.43 3.58 -24.37
C GLY A 419 2.58 2.64 -24.73
N ALA A 420 2.38 1.90 -25.81
CA ALA A 420 3.38 1.01 -26.38
C ALA A 420 3.24 0.96 -27.90
N VAL A 421 4.33 0.63 -28.60
CA VAL A 421 4.33 0.36 -30.03
C VAL A 421 4.89 -1.03 -30.29
N THR A 422 4.31 -1.72 -31.26
CA THR A 422 4.79 -3.01 -31.78
C THR A 422 4.85 -2.94 -33.30
N LEU A 423 5.77 -3.71 -33.88
CA LEU A 423 5.92 -3.85 -35.33
C LEU A 423 5.91 -5.35 -35.64
N GLY A 424 5.14 -5.75 -36.65
CA GLY A 424 5.05 -7.14 -37.09
C GLY A 424 4.60 -7.20 -38.55
N ASN A 425 4.12 -8.37 -38.97
CA ASN A 425 3.55 -8.56 -40.31
C ASN A 425 2.03 -8.58 -40.23
N GLY A 426 1.40 -7.78 -41.09
CA GLY A 426 -0.04 -7.79 -41.35
C GLY A 426 -0.38 -8.67 -42.57
N PRO A 427 -1.59 -8.53 -43.11
CA PRO A 427 -2.05 -9.34 -44.25
C PRO A 427 -1.28 -9.08 -45.55
N THR A 428 -0.81 -7.85 -45.75
CA THR A 428 -0.25 -7.36 -47.03
C THR A 428 1.20 -6.93 -46.95
N GLY A 429 1.79 -6.89 -45.75
CA GLY A 429 3.09 -6.29 -45.52
C GLY A 429 3.38 -6.13 -44.02
N ALA A 430 4.12 -5.09 -43.64
CA ALA A 430 4.35 -4.80 -42.23
C ALA A 430 3.14 -4.07 -41.62
N GLN A 431 2.91 -4.32 -40.33
CA GLN A 431 1.90 -3.66 -39.52
C GLN A 431 2.55 -3.07 -38.28
N ALA A 432 2.43 -1.74 -38.11
CA ALA A 432 2.75 -1.06 -36.87
C ALA A 432 1.48 -0.89 -36.03
N ARG A 433 1.56 -1.23 -34.74
CA ARG A 433 0.44 -1.11 -33.80
C ARG A 433 0.85 -0.26 -32.61
N VAL A 434 0.12 0.84 -32.40
CA VAL A 434 0.32 1.80 -31.32
C VAL A 434 -0.86 1.72 -30.36
N VAL A 435 -0.59 1.46 -29.08
CA VAL A 435 -1.61 1.36 -28.03
C VAL A 435 -1.45 2.53 -27.08
N LEU A 436 -2.49 3.34 -26.91
CA LEU A 436 -2.51 4.49 -25.99
C LEU A 436 -3.66 4.36 -24.97
N PRO A 437 -3.48 4.80 -23.72
CA PRO A 437 -4.57 4.84 -22.74
C PRO A 437 -5.58 5.95 -23.09
N LEU A 438 -6.87 5.65 -22.98
CA LEU A 438 -7.90 6.68 -23.10
C LEU A 438 -7.92 7.58 -21.86
N SER A 439 -8.29 8.83 -22.08
CA SER A 439 -8.57 9.75 -20.99
C SER A 439 -9.89 9.37 -20.34
N ALA A 440 -9.84 8.94 -19.07
CA ALA A 440 -11.00 8.76 -18.20
C ALA A 440 -11.91 10.00 -18.16
#